data_AF-A0A352SC20-F1
#
_entry.id   AF-A0A352SC20-F1
#
_cell.length_a   1.000
_cell.length_b   1.000
_cell.length_c   1.000
_cell.angle_alpha   90.00
_cell.angle_beta   90.00
_cell.angle_gamma   90.00
#
_symmetry.space_group_name_H-M   'P 1'
#
loop_
_entity.id
_entity.type
_entity.pdbx_description
1 polymer ?
#
loop_
_entity_poly.entity_id
_entity_poly.type
_entity_poly.pdbx_seq_one_letter_code
_entity_poly.pdbx_strand_id
1 'polypeptide(L)'
;LIALGVIALAIGVAFAWWLTIGITRPLHRAVGFARTVAAGDLTGRIDVDSRDETGQLLAALREMNENILGIVKEVRKGTEAIATGTSQIAAGNTDLSQRTEEQASSLQETASSMEELTSIVRQNAD
;
A
#
# COMPACT_ATOMS: atom_id res chain seq x y z
N LEU A 1 -49.61 35.10 -29.19
CA LEU A 1 -49.51 34.48 -27.85
C LEU A 1 -49.06 33.02 -27.92
N ILE A 2 -49.74 32.14 -28.66
CA ILE A 2 -49.38 30.71 -28.76
C ILE A 2 -47.95 30.49 -29.30
N ALA A 3 -47.57 31.14 -30.41
CA ALA A 3 -46.22 31.01 -30.98
C ALA A 3 -45.11 31.43 -30.00
N LEU A 4 -45.36 32.48 -29.21
CA LEU A 4 -44.44 32.99 -28.18
C LEU A 4 -44.28 31.98 -27.03
N GLY A 5 -45.39 31.33 -26.63
CA GLY A 5 -45.36 30.25 -25.64
C GLY A 5 -44.58 29.03 -26.11
N VAL A 6 -44.75 28.64 -27.38
CA VAL A 6 -44.00 27.51 -27.97
C VAL A 6 -42.50 27.80 -28.02
N ILE A 7 -42.10 29.01 -28.44
CA ILE A 7 -40.69 29.41 -28.50
C ILE A 7 -40.06 29.41 -27.09
N ALA A 8 -40.75 29.98 -26.11
CA ALA A 8 -40.27 30.00 -24.73
C ALA A 8 -40.06 28.57 -24.18
N LEU A 9 -41.00 27.66 -24.48
CA LEU A 9 -40.91 26.26 -24.06
C LEU A 9 -39.76 25.53 -24.76
N ALA A 10 -39.56 25.77 -26.06
CA ALA A 10 -38.45 25.21 -26.82
C ALA A 10 -37.09 25.66 -26.27
N ILE A 11 -36.94 26.95 -25.92
CA ILE A 11 -35.72 27.49 -25.30
C ILE A 11 -35.49 26.85 -23.92
N GLY A 12 -36.54 26.70 -23.12
CA GLY A 12 -36.44 26.06 -21.81
C GLY A 12 -35.93 24.61 -21.90
N VAL A 13 -36.48 23.83 -22.85
CA VAL A 13 -36.03 22.45 -23.11
C VAL A 13 -34.58 22.42 -23.61
N ALA A 14 -34.23 23.29 -24.55
CA ALA A 14 -32.86 23.38 -25.08
C ALA A 14 -31.85 23.73 -23.98
N PHE A 15 -32.19 24.69 -23.11
CA PHE A 15 -31.33 25.10 -22.01
C PHE A 15 -31.17 24.00 -20.94
N ALA A 16 -32.27 23.33 -20.57
CA ALA A 16 -32.23 22.19 -19.65
C ALA A 16 -31.38 21.03 -20.19
N TRP A 17 -31.50 20.74 -21.50
CA TRP A 17 -30.69 19.73 -22.16
C TRP A 17 -29.20 20.13 -22.13
N TRP A 18 -28.89 21.37 -22.48
CA TRP A 18 -27.52 21.88 -22.47
C TRP A 18 -26.87 21.79 -21.08
N LEU A 19 -27.60 22.20 -20.03
CA LEU A 19 -27.13 22.12 -18.65
C LEU A 19 -26.91 20.68 -18.16
N THR A 20 -27.81 19.77 -18.54
CA THR A 20 -27.72 18.35 -18.18
C THR A 20 -26.47 17.71 -18.79
N ILE A 21 -26.15 18.04 -20.04
CA ILE A 21 -24.96 17.52 -20.72
C ILE A 21 -23.69 18.20 -20.21
N GLY A 22 -23.72 19.52 -20.03
CA GLY A 22 -22.54 20.31 -19.65
C GLY A 22 -22.13 20.15 -18.19
N ILE A 23 -23.08 19.90 -17.27
CA ILE A 23 -22.79 19.92 -15.83
C ILE A 23 -23.18 18.60 -15.16
N THR A 24 -24.44 18.18 -15.31
CA THR A 24 -24.97 17.03 -14.56
C THR A 24 -24.26 15.73 -14.92
N ARG A 25 -24.01 15.50 -16.22
CA ARG A 25 -23.29 14.30 -16.69
C ARG A 25 -21.84 14.22 -16.17
N PRO A 26 -20.98 15.25 -16.35
CA PRO A 26 -19.62 15.24 -15.78
C PRO A 26 -19.59 15.06 -14.27
N LEU A 27 -20.46 15.73 -13.51
CA LEU A 27 -20.52 15.57 -12.05
C LEU A 27 -20.90 14.14 -11.64
N HIS A 28 -21.81 13.50 -12.37
CA HIS A 28 -22.16 12.11 -12.10
C HIS A 28 -20.98 11.16 -12.34
N ARG A 29 -20.16 11.42 -13.38
CA ARG A 29 -18.91 10.67 -13.62
C ARG A 29 -17.91 10.88 -12.47
N ALA A 30 -17.74 12.13 -12.03
CA ALA A 30 -16.84 12.47 -10.92
C ALA A 30 -17.23 11.74 -9.63
N VAL A 31 -18.52 11.74 -9.27
CA VAL A 31 -19.04 11.01 -8.11
C VAL A 31 -18.86 9.49 -8.27
N GLY A 32 -19.14 8.96 -9.46
CA GLY A 32 -18.93 7.54 -9.75
C GLY A 32 -17.49 7.11 -9.56
N PHE A 33 -16.55 7.89 -10.11
CA PHE A 33 -15.12 7.62 -9.94
C PHE A 33 -14.68 7.72 -8.48
N ALA A 34 -15.10 8.77 -7.75
CA ALA A 34 -14.79 8.91 -6.35
C ALA A 34 -15.29 7.72 -5.51
N ARG A 35 -16.45 7.14 -5.86
CA ARG A 35 -16.95 5.90 -5.23
C ARG A 35 -16.08 4.69 -5.54
N THR A 36 -15.60 4.55 -6.78
CA THR A 36 -14.64 3.49 -7.17
C THR A 36 -13.35 3.60 -6.37
N VAL A 37 -12.78 4.81 -6.26
CA VAL A 37 -11.59 5.09 -5.45
C VAL A 37 -11.84 4.80 -3.97
N ALA A 38 -13.00 5.21 -3.43
CA ALA A 38 -13.37 4.93 -2.04
C ALA A 38 -13.57 3.44 -1.75
N ALA A 39 -13.93 2.64 -2.77
CA ALA A 39 -13.98 1.18 -2.67
C ALA A 39 -12.60 0.51 -2.77
N GLY A 40 -11.53 1.28 -2.96
CA GLY A 40 -10.15 0.79 -3.06
C GLY A 40 -9.73 0.38 -4.46
N ASP A 41 -10.60 0.55 -5.47
CA ASP A 41 -10.24 0.31 -6.86
C ASP A 41 -9.59 1.57 -7.46
N LEU A 42 -8.26 1.49 -7.61
CA LEU A 42 -7.44 2.56 -8.19
C LEU A 42 -7.10 2.30 -9.67
N THR A 43 -7.75 1.33 -10.31
CA THR A 43 -7.48 0.98 -11.72
C THR A 43 -8.33 1.79 -12.71
N GLY A 44 -9.35 2.48 -12.20
CA GLY A 44 -10.23 3.33 -13.00
C GLY A 44 -9.46 4.46 -13.69
N ARG A 45 -9.93 4.84 -14.89
CA ARG A 45 -9.43 5.99 -15.64
C ARG A 45 -10.50 7.07 -15.70
N ILE A 46 -10.09 8.31 -15.43
CA ILE A 46 -10.88 9.51 -15.74
C ILE A 46 -10.33 10.12 -17.03
N ASP A 47 -11.21 10.26 -18.02
CA ASP A 47 -10.97 11.11 -19.18
C ASP A 47 -11.52 12.51 -18.92
N VAL A 48 -10.68 13.52 -19.11
CA VAL A 48 -11.03 14.93 -18.96
C VAL A 48 -11.32 15.49 -20.36
N ASP A 49 -12.60 15.58 -20.70
CA ASP A 49 -13.10 16.03 -22.01
C ASP A 49 -13.59 17.50 -22.02
N SER A 50 -13.61 18.17 -20.85
CA SER A 50 -14.00 19.59 -20.71
C SER A 50 -12.85 20.46 -20.18
N ARG A 51 -12.91 21.76 -20.51
CA ARG A 51 -11.98 22.80 -20.03
C ARG A 51 -12.59 23.73 -18.98
N ASP A 52 -13.84 23.50 -18.62
CA ASP A 52 -14.55 24.24 -17.57
C ASP A 52 -14.21 23.73 -16.16
N GLU A 53 -14.93 24.23 -15.17
CA GLU A 53 -14.79 23.85 -13.76
C GLU A 53 -15.03 22.35 -13.53
N THR A 54 -15.90 21.70 -14.32
CA THR A 54 -16.14 20.27 -14.21
C THR A 54 -14.97 19.47 -14.77
N GLY A 55 -14.33 19.96 -15.83
CA GLY A 55 -13.08 19.42 -16.35
C GLY A 55 -11.94 19.52 -15.34
N GLN A 56 -11.81 20.67 -14.68
CA GLN A 56 -10.81 20.87 -13.60
C GLN A 56 -11.05 19.93 -12.41
N LEU A 57 -12.32 19.73 -12.01
CA LEU A 57 -12.67 18.77 -10.96
C LEU A 57 -12.26 17.34 -11.33
N LEU A 58 -12.56 16.90 -12.56
CA LEU A 58 -12.17 15.57 -13.04
C LEU A 58 -10.64 15.43 -13.08
N ALA A 59 -9.91 16.46 -13.53
CA ALA A 59 -8.45 16.47 -13.53
C ALA A 59 -7.87 16.32 -12.11
N ALA A 60 -8.41 17.06 -11.13
CA ALA A 60 -7.99 16.97 -9.74
C ALA A 60 -8.27 15.58 -9.13
N LEU A 61 -9.41 14.97 -9.45
CA LEU A 61 -9.71 13.60 -9.03
C LEU A 61 -8.75 12.57 -9.64
N ARG A 62 -8.33 12.76 -10.88
CA ARG A 62 -7.31 11.92 -11.52
C ARG A 62 -5.97 12.04 -10.79
N GLU A 63 -5.50 13.26 -10.54
CA GLU A 63 -4.26 13.51 -9.81
C GLU A 63 -4.29 12.90 -8.39
N MET A 64 -5.41 13.05 -7.68
CA MET A 64 -5.62 12.40 -6.39
C MET A 64 -5.46 10.88 -6.47
N ASN A 65 -6.07 10.24 -7.47
CA ASN A 65 -5.98 8.80 -7.66
C ASN A 65 -4.55 8.33 -7.97
N GLU A 66 -3.85 9.06 -8.85
CA GLU A 66 -2.44 8.78 -9.19
C GLU A 66 -1.53 8.86 -7.95
N ASN A 67 -1.73 9.87 -7.11
CA ASN A 67 -0.99 10.02 -5.85
C ASN A 67 -1.28 8.90 -4.86
N ILE A 68 -2.55 8.52 -4.67
CA ILE A 68 -2.92 7.38 -3.80
C ILE A 68 -2.28 6.09 -4.33
N LEU A 69 -2.33 5.85 -5.64
CA LEU A 69 -1.70 4.68 -6.25
C LEU A 69 -0.18 4.67 -6.03
N GLY A 70 0.47 5.83 -6.11
CA GLY A 70 1.88 6.01 -5.79
C GLY A 70 2.21 5.63 -4.33
N ILE A 71 1.43 6.14 -3.38
CA ILE A 71 1.57 5.82 -1.95
C ILE A 71 1.40 4.32 -1.70
N VAL A 72 0.37 3.69 -2.27
CA VAL A 72 0.13 2.24 -2.11
C VAL A 72 1.29 1.41 -2.67
N LYS A 73 1.85 1.80 -3.83
CA LYS A 73 3.03 1.14 -4.41
C LYS A 73 4.25 1.25 -3.49
N GLU A 74 4.50 2.42 -2.92
CA GLU A 74 5.65 2.62 -2.04
C GLU A 74 5.50 1.83 -0.73
N VAL A 75 4.30 1.80 -0.15
CA VAL A 75 4.01 0.97 1.02
C VAL A 75 4.25 -0.50 0.71
N ARG A 76 3.77 -1.01 -0.44
CA ARG A 76 4.01 -2.40 -0.86
C ARG A 76 5.49 -2.70 -1.03
N LYS A 77 6.26 -1.81 -1.65
CA LYS A 77 7.70 -1.97 -1.80
C LYS A 77 8.41 -2.01 -0.44
N GLY A 78 7.98 -1.15 0.50
CA GLY A 78 8.48 -1.14 1.86
C GLY A 78 8.20 -2.46 2.60
N THR A 79 7.01 -3.03 2.46
CA THR A 79 6.67 -4.32 3.09
C THR A 79 7.43 -5.49 2.47
N GLU A 80 7.69 -5.49 1.16
CA GLU A 80 8.55 -6.48 0.50
C GLU A 80 10.01 -6.41 1.01
N ALA A 81 10.52 -5.19 1.24
CA ALA A 81 11.85 -5.00 1.85
C ALA A 81 11.89 -5.49 3.31
N ILE A 82 10.86 -5.20 4.11
CA ILE A 82 10.73 -5.72 5.48
C ILE A 82 10.71 -7.25 5.49
N ALA A 83 9.89 -7.88 4.63
CA ALA A 83 9.79 -9.33 4.55
C ALA A 83 11.15 -9.99 4.23
N THR A 84 11.91 -9.37 3.31
CA THR A 84 13.27 -9.79 2.98
C THR A 84 14.20 -9.67 4.19
N GLY A 85 14.20 -8.51 4.87
CA GLY A 85 15.02 -8.29 6.06
C GLY A 85 14.68 -9.24 7.22
N THR A 86 13.40 -9.50 7.46
CA THR A 86 12.96 -10.46 8.49
C THR A 86 13.41 -11.88 8.16
N SER A 87 13.38 -12.29 6.89
CA SER A 87 13.89 -13.60 6.46
C SER A 87 15.39 -13.75 6.72
N GLN A 88 16.17 -12.68 6.46
CA GLN A 88 17.60 -12.64 6.77
C GLN A 88 17.88 -12.71 8.28
N ILE A 89 17.10 -12.00 9.10
CA ILE A 89 17.19 -12.05 10.56
C ILE A 89 16.89 -13.48 11.06
N ALA A 90 15.84 -14.12 10.54
CA ALA A 90 15.49 -15.49 10.94
C ALA A 90 16.61 -16.50 10.62
N ALA A 91 17.22 -16.38 9.44
CA ALA A 91 18.38 -17.18 9.06
C ALA A 91 19.58 -16.91 9.99
N GLY A 92 19.90 -15.65 10.27
CA GLY A 92 20.98 -15.28 11.18
C GLY A 92 20.75 -15.73 12.62
N ASN A 93 19.51 -15.70 13.10
CA ASN A 93 19.16 -16.20 14.43
C ASN A 93 19.33 -17.72 14.52
N THR A 94 19.04 -18.45 13.45
CA THR A 94 19.24 -19.91 13.39
C THR A 94 20.74 -20.25 13.44
N ASP A 95 21.57 -19.55 12.67
CA ASP A 95 23.04 -19.71 12.71
C ASP A 95 23.61 -19.39 14.10
N LEU A 96 23.16 -18.29 14.71
CA LEU A 96 23.60 -17.90 16.04
C LEU A 96 23.18 -18.94 17.10
N SER A 97 21.96 -19.47 17.02
CA SER A 97 21.50 -20.53 17.91
C SER A 97 22.38 -21.78 17.80
N GLN A 98 22.67 -22.21 16.58
CA GLN A 98 23.54 -23.37 16.33
C GLN A 98 24.94 -23.15 16.93
N ARG A 99 25.55 -21.99 16.68
CA ARG A 99 26.86 -21.65 17.26
C ARG A 99 26.85 -21.57 18.78
N THR A 100 25.74 -21.12 19.36
CA THR A 100 25.56 -21.07 20.82
C THR A 100 25.49 -22.48 21.41
N GLU A 101 24.79 -23.40 20.74
CA GLU A 101 24.74 -24.82 21.11
C GLU A 101 26.12 -25.50 21.00
N GLU A 102 26.85 -25.25 19.90
CA GLU A 102 28.23 -25.74 19.73
C GLU A 102 29.15 -25.23 20.85
N GLN A 103 29.08 -23.93 21.17
CA GLN A 103 29.89 -23.34 22.23
C GLN A 103 29.56 -23.91 23.62
N ALA A 104 28.27 -24.15 23.91
CA ALA A 104 27.85 -24.80 25.14
C ALA A 104 28.43 -26.23 25.23
N SER A 105 28.43 -26.97 24.12
CA SER A 105 29.03 -28.31 24.06
C SER A 105 30.54 -28.27 24.35
N SER A 106 31.29 -27.36 23.74
CA SER A 106 32.74 -27.24 23.99
C SER A 106 33.07 -26.82 25.43
N LEU A 107 32.25 -25.97 26.04
CA LEU A 107 32.37 -25.62 27.47
C LEU A 107 32.15 -26.84 28.37
N GLN A 108 31.20 -27.70 28.01
CA GLN A 108 30.91 -28.92 28.77
C GLN A 108 32.03 -29.95 28.66
N GLU A 109 32.64 -30.10 27.48
CA GLU A 109 33.85 -30.91 27.27
C GLU A 109 35.04 -30.37 28.07
N THR A 110 35.22 -29.04 28.09
CA THR A 110 36.27 -28.38 28.88
C THR A 110 36.07 -28.61 30.38
N ALA A 111 34.83 -28.49 30.87
CA ALA A 111 34.50 -28.76 32.27
C ALA A 111 34.79 -30.22 32.66
N SER A 112 34.38 -31.17 31.81
CA SER A 112 34.67 -32.61 32.02
C SER A 112 36.18 -32.87 32.04
N SER A 113 36.94 -32.23 31.16
CA SER A 113 38.41 -32.36 31.12
C SER A 113 39.06 -31.78 32.39
N MET A 114 38.54 -30.67 32.91
CA MET A 114 39.00 -30.07 34.17
C MET A 114 38.67 -30.95 35.39
N GLU A 115 37.51 -31.61 35.41
CA GLU A 115 37.16 -32.59 36.45
C GLU A 115 38.10 -33.79 36.44
N GLU A 116 38.39 -34.34 35.27
CA GLU A 116 39.34 -35.45 35.11
C GLU A 116 40.75 -35.05 35.54
N LEU A 117 41.25 -33.89 35.10
CA LEU A 117 42.53 -33.35 35.55
C LEU A 117 42.60 -33.14 37.05
N THR A 118 41.53 -32.59 37.65
CA THR A 118 41.45 -32.39 39.11
C THR A 118 41.50 -33.72 39.85
N SER A 119 40.82 -34.75 39.34
CA SER A 119 40.87 -36.12 39.88
C SER A 119 42.28 -36.69 39.81
N ILE A 120 42.98 -36.53 38.69
CA ILE A 120 44.37 -37.01 38.52
C ILE A 120 45.33 -36.28 39.47
N VAL A 121 45.18 -34.96 39.63
CA VAL A 121 46.01 -34.17 40.56
C VAL A 121 45.78 -34.64 42.00
N ARG A 122 44.52 -34.87 42.39
CA ARG A 122 44.18 -35.38 43.73
C ARG A 122 44.76 -36.77 43.98
N GLN A 123 44.68 -37.66 42.99
CA GLN A 123 45.25 -39.00 43.07
C GLN A 123 46.79 -39.03 43.15
N ASN A 124 47.48 -38.03 42.61
CA ASN A 124 48.95 -37.92 42.74
C ASN A 124 49.39 -37.26 44.06
N ALA A 125 48.49 -36.58 44.76
CA ALA A 125 48.78 -35.89 46.02
C ALA A 125 48.61 -36.77 47.27
N ASP A 126 47.92 -37.92 47.13
CA ASP A 126 47.79 -38.99 48.12
C ASP A 126 48.87 -40.08 47.91
#